data_AF-A0A6N2C0B1-F1
#
_entry.id   AF-A0A6N2C0B1-F1
#
_cell.length_a   1.000
_cell.length_b   1.000
_cell.length_c   1.000
_cell.angle_alpha   90.00
_cell.angle_beta   90.00
_cell.angle_gamma   90.00
#
_symmetry.space_group_name_H-M   'P 1'
#
loop_
_entity.id
_entity.type
_entity.pdbx_description
1 polymer ?
#
loop_
_entity_poly.entity_id
_entity_poly.type
_entity_poly.pdbx_seq_one_letter_code
_entity_poly.pdbx_strand_id
1 'polypeptide(L)'
;INTIFFETLKKDNKLVEPKTNAKYDEIKKLVQSDTSLKKIEVVEMCFGPQCKSHVVGFGGGITAKELKDGNSSKAALFDRLNARENETDSLKRRMDELENKCERMDELESKY
;
A
#
# COMPACT_ATOMS: atom_id res chain seq x y z
N ILE A 1 -1.69 -0.39 1.58
CA ILE A 1 -1.85 -1.79 1.12
C ILE A 1 -0.96 -2.08 -0.09
N ASN A 2 -0.98 -1.26 -1.14
CA ASN A 2 -0.10 -1.43 -2.30
C ASN A 2 1.40 -1.48 -1.93
N THR A 3 1.87 -0.63 -1.00
CA THR A 3 3.30 -0.52 -0.70
C THR A 3 3.88 -1.79 -0.06
N ILE A 4 3.18 -2.39 0.91
CA ILE A 4 3.67 -3.54 1.68
C ILE A 4 3.77 -4.81 0.83
N PHE A 5 2.79 -5.05 -0.04
CA PHE A 5 2.86 -6.14 -1.01
C PHE A 5 4.08 -6.05 -1.90
N PHE A 6 4.41 -4.81 -2.31
CA PHE A 6 5.50 -4.52 -3.24
C PHE A 6 6.88 -4.65 -2.58
N GLU A 7 7.01 -4.25 -1.31
CA GLU A 7 8.29 -4.28 -0.60
C GLU A 7 8.79 -5.69 -0.33
N THR A 8 7.91 -6.64 0.03
CA THR A 8 8.32 -8.00 0.40
C THR A 8 8.69 -8.89 -0.79
N LEU A 9 8.33 -8.50 -2.01
CA LEU A 9 8.61 -9.23 -3.25
C LEU A 9 9.80 -8.66 -4.03
N LYS A 10 10.38 -7.55 -3.59
CA LYS A 10 11.62 -7.03 -4.17
C LYS A 10 12.80 -7.81 -3.66
N LYS A 11 13.40 -8.62 -4.52
CA LYS A 11 14.78 -9.06 -4.35
C LYS A 11 15.64 -8.19 -5.27
N ASP A 12 16.59 -7.45 -4.71
CA ASP A 12 17.48 -6.55 -5.46
C ASP A 12 16.72 -5.52 -6.33
N ASN A 13 15.64 -4.96 -5.80
CA ASN A 13 14.73 -4.01 -6.48
C ASN A 13 14.01 -4.56 -7.74
N LYS A 14 14.13 -5.85 -8.04
CA LYS A 14 13.41 -6.51 -9.13
C LYS A 14 12.34 -7.46 -8.59
N LEU A 15 11.19 -7.46 -9.26
CA LEU A 15 10.11 -8.41 -8.99
C LEU A 15 10.53 -9.78 -9.52
N VAL A 16 10.37 -10.79 -8.66
CA VAL A 16 10.94 -12.14 -8.85
C VAL A 16 10.40 -12.84 -10.11
N GLU A 17 9.17 -12.56 -10.57
CA GLU A 17 8.61 -13.17 -11.79
C GLU A 17 7.58 -12.28 -12.55
N PRO A 18 7.56 -12.27 -13.90
CA PRO A 18 6.63 -11.48 -14.71
C PRO A 18 5.15 -11.85 -14.55
N LYS A 19 4.82 -13.13 -14.34
CA LYS A 19 3.44 -13.59 -14.10
C LYS A 19 2.86 -13.02 -12.80
N THR A 20 3.72 -12.76 -11.82
CA THR A 20 3.35 -12.20 -10.52
C THR A 20 3.02 -10.71 -10.63
N ASN A 21 3.63 -9.99 -11.57
CA ASN A 21 3.31 -8.58 -11.83
C ASN A 21 1.91 -8.38 -12.39
N ALA A 22 1.47 -9.22 -13.34
CA ALA A 22 0.14 -9.08 -13.94
C ALA A 22 -0.98 -9.27 -12.90
N LYS A 23 -0.83 -10.28 -12.03
CA LYS A 23 -1.74 -10.51 -10.90
C LYS A 23 -1.72 -9.36 -9.89
N TYR A 24 -0.59 -8.67 -9.74
CA TYR A 24 -0.48 -7.55 -8.83
C TYR A 24 -1.17 -6.29 -9.36
N ASP A 25 -1.07 -6.00 -10.66
CA ASP A 25 -1.84 -4.91 -11.28
C ASP A 25 -3.35 -5.13 -11.14
N GLU A 26 -3.78 -6.39 -11.16
CA GLU A 26 -5.16 -6.79 -10.87
C GLU A 26 -5.55 -6.52 -9.42
N ILE A 27 -4.72 -6.91 -8.44
CA ILE A 27 -4.92 -6.57 -7.02
C ILE A 27 -5.03 -5.05 -6.84
N LYS A 28 -4.13 -4.27 -7.44
CA LYS A 28 -4.12 -2.81 -7.33
C LYS A 28 -5.43 -2.20 -7.86
N LYS A 29 -5.94 -2.70 -8.98
CA LYS A 29 -7.23 -2.27 -9.55
C LYS A 29 -8.41 -2.67 -8.66
N LEU A 30 -8.40 -3.88 -8.10
CA LEU A 30 -9.47 -4.36 -7.21
C LEU A 30 -9.53 -3.54 -5.92
N VAL A 31 -8.39 -3.26 -5.27
CA VAL A 31 -8.34 -2.39 -4.08
C VAL A 31 -8.80 -0.96 -4.37
N GLN A 32 -8.51 -0.45 -5.57
CA GLN A 32 -8.93 0.90 -5.97
C GLN A 32 -10.42 0.99 -6.33
N SER A 33 -11.01 -0.07 -6.87
CA SER A 33 -12.42 -0.11 -7.28
C SER A 33 -13.36 -0.44 -6.13
N ASP A 34 -12.94 -1.34 -5.22
CA ASP A 34 -13.73 -1.72 -4.06
C ASP A 34 -12.87 -1.68 -2.78
N THR A 35 -13.04 -0.61 -2.03
CA THR A 35 -12.35 -0.39 -0.75
C THR A 35 -12.99 -1.15 0.41
N SER A 36 -14.14 -1.78 0.21
CA SER A 36 -14.83 -2.57 1.24
C SER A 36 -14.29 -4.00 1.35
N LEU A 37 -13.62 -4.50 0.31
CA LEU A 37 -13.03 -5.84 0.28
C LEU A 37 -11.93 -6.00 1.33
N LYS A 38 -11.96 -7.13 2.04
CA LYS A 38 -10.89 -7.47 2.98
C LYS A 38 -9.62 -7.81 2.20
N LYS A 39 -8.49 -7.46 2.78
CA LYS A 39 -7.15 -7.71 2.23
C LYS A 39 -6.97 -9.15 1.72
N ILE A 40 -7.44 -10.13 2.49
CA ILE A 40 -7.30 -11.55 2.15
C ILE A 40 -8.17 -11.95 0.96
N GLU A 41 -9.35 -11.36 0.78
CA GLU A 41 -10.26 -11.67 -0.33
C GLU A 41 -9.66 -11.22 -1.66
N VAL A 42 -9.07 -10.02 -1.69
CA VAL A 42 -8.38 -9.51 -2.89
C VAL A 42 -7.21 -10.41 -3.29
N VAL A 43 -6.47 -10.94 -2.31
CA VAL A 43 -5.36 -11.88 -2.59
C VAL A 43 -5.90 -13.22 -3.07
N GLU A 44 -6.95 -13.73 -2.44
CA GLU A 44 -7.57 -15.00 -2.83
C GLU A 44 -8.17 -14.95 -4.24
N MET A 45 -8.67 -13.79 -4.69
CA MET A 45 -9.15 -13.59 -6.07
C MET A 45 -8.04 -13.74 -7.12
N CYS A 46 -6.84 -13.22 -6.86
CA CYS A 46 -5.75 -13.24 -7.85
C CYS A 46 -4.85 -14.48 -7.74
N PHE A 47 -4.59 -14.95 -6.53
CA PHE A 47 -3.65 -16.06 -6.25
C PHE A 47 -4.36 -17.37 -5.86
N GLY A 48 -5.68 -17.36 -5.74
CA GLY A 48 -6.45 -18.50 -5.25
C GLY A 48 -6.41 -18.62 -3.72
N PRO A 49 -7.09 -19.62 -3.14
CA PRO A 49 -7.17 -19.83 -1.70
C PRO A 49 -5.79 -19.83 -1.03
N GLN A 50 -5.63 -19.04 0.03
CA GLN A 50 -4.35 -18.88 0.71
C GLN A 50 -4.19 -19.86 1.88
N CYS A 51 -2.94 -20.26 2.14
CA CYS A 51 -2.61 -21.19 3.21
C CYS A 51 -2.82 -20.54 4.59
N LYS A 52 -3.18 -21.36 5.59
CA LYS A 52 -3.38 -20.87 6.96
C LYS A 52 -2.11 -20.27 7.57
N SER A 53 -0.93 -20.77 7.20
CA SER A 53 0.36 -20.32 7.76
C SER A 53 1.02 -19.17 7.01
N HIS A 54 0.64 -18.93 5.75
CA HIS A 54 1.29 -17.94 4.90
C HIS A 54 0.31 -17.37 3.87
N VAL A 55 0.39 -16.07 3.66
CA VAL A 55 -0.38 -15.35 2.65
C VAL A 55 0.58 -14.68 1.69
N VAL A 56 0.42 -14.95 0.39
CA VAL A 56 1.25 -14.38 -0.67
C VAL A 56 1.25 -12.85 -0.56
N GLY A 57 2.45 -12.26 -0.67
CA GLY A 57 2.70 -10.82 -0.59
C GLY A 57 2.50 -10.20 0.80
N PHE A 58 2.22 -11.03 1.82
CA PHE A 58 2.42 -10.67 3.21
C PHE A 58 3.67 -11.39 3.73
N GLY A 59 4.53 -10.66 4.44
CA GLY A 59 5.79 -11.18 4.97
C GLY A 59 5.61 -12.42 5.86
N GLY A 60 6.71 -13.17 6.07
CA GLY A 60 6.73 -14.34 6.94
C GLY A 60 6.19 -14.01 8.34
N GLY A 61 5.07 -14.62 8.70
CA GLY A 61 4.42 -14.42 10.01
C GLY A 61 3.15 -13.58 9.99
N ILE A 62 2.57 -13.30 8.82
CA ILE A 62 1.14 -12.96 8.69
C ILE A 62 0.41 -14.19 8.17
N THR A 63 -0.62 -14.61 8.90
CA THR A 63 -1.46 -15.76 8.55
C THR A 63 -2.79 -15.33 7.92
N ALA A 64 -3.39 -16.20 7.11
CA ALA A 64 -4.70 -15.93 6.50
C ALA A 64 -5.78 -15.70 7.56
N LYS A 65 -5.68 -16.39 8.71
CA LYS A 65 -6.60 -16.21 9.84
C LYS A 65 -6.53 -14.79 10.39
N GLU A 66 -5.32 -14.25 10.59
CA GLU A 66 -5.15 -12.89 11.11
C GLU A 66 -5.73 -11.82 10.19
N LEU A 67 -5.70 -12.03 8.87
CA LEU A 67 -6.31 -11.12 7.90
C LEU A 67 -7.84 -11.26 7.81
N LYS A 68 -8.39 -12.45 8.08
CA LYS A 68 -9.84 -12.69 8.10
C LYS A 68 -10.49 -12.15 9.37
N ASP A 69 -9.82 -12.33 10.51
CA ASP A 69 -10.36 -12.06 11.83
C ASP A 69 -10.36 -10.56 12.21
N GLY A 70 -9.76 -9.68 11.41
CA GLY A 70 -9.86 -8.20 11.53
C GLY A 70 -9.31 -7.55 12.82
N ASN A 71 -9.07 -8.35 13.86
CA ASN A 71 -8.70 -7.96 15.22
C ASN A 71 -7.22 -8.24 15.52
N SER A 72 -6.56 -9.16 14.79
CA SER A 72 -5.21 -9.58 15.15
C SER A 72 -4.27 -8.38 15.31
N SER A 73 -3.59 -8.34 16.47
CA SER A 73 -2.60 -7.34 16.85
C SER A 73 -1.63 -7.01 15.70
N LYS A 74 -1.16 -8.04 14.98
CA LYS A 74 -0.17 -7.84 13.91
C LYS A 74 -0.78 -7.23 12.64
N ALA A 75 -1.96 -7.69 12.21
CA ALA A 75 -2.65 -7.14 11.05
C ALA A 75 -3.12 -5.68 11.29
N ALA A 76 -3.64 -5.41 12.48
CA ALA A 76 -4.06 -4.07 12.90
C ALA A 76 -2.88 -3.09 12.99
N LEU A 77 -1.71 -3.54 13.49
CA LEU A 77 -0.49 -2.73 13.47
C LEU A 77 -0.08 -2.35 12.04
N PHE A 78 -0.19 -3.27 11.08
CA PHE A 78 0.09 -2.98 9.68
C PHE A 78 -0.90 -1.99 9.06
N ASP A 79 -2.19 -2.06 9.41
CA ASP A 79 -3.17 -1.06 8.96
C ASP A 79 -2.82 0.34 9.46
N ARG A 80 -2.49 0.44 10.75
CA ARG A 80 -2.06 1.72 11.36
C ARG A 80 -0.79 2.26 10.71
N LEU A 81 0.16 1.38 10.37
CA LEU A 81 1.42 1.78 9.71
C LEU A 81 1.13 2.34 8.30
N ASN A 82 0.35 1.63 7.48
CA ASN A 82 -0.04 2.12 6.15
C ASN A 82 -0.80 3.45 6.22
N ALA A 83 -1.73 3.60 7.19
CA ALA A 83 -2.49 4.83 7.34
C ALA A 83 -1.56 6.01 7.65
N ARG A 84 -0.59 5.81 8.55
CA ARG A 84 0.43 6.81 8.87
C ARG A 84 1.31 7.15 7.67
N GLU A 85 1.74 6.16 6.90
CA GLU A 85 2.57 6.38 5.70
C GLU A 85 1.82 7.21 4.65
N ASN A 86 0.56 6.85 4.36
CA ASN A 86 -0.29 7.62 3.45
C ASN A 86 -0.52 9.07 3.94
N GLU A 87 -0.71 9.26 5.25
CA GLU A 87 -0.84 10.58 5.85
C GLU A 87 0.46 11.39 5.70
N THR A 88 1.61 10.76 5.91
CA THR A 88 2.93 11.38 5.76
C THR A 88 3.16 11.84 4.32
N ASP A 89 2.85 10.98 3.34
CA ASP A 89 2.94 11.32 1.91
C ASP A 89 1.99 12.46 1.52
N SER A 90 0.77 12.44 2.07
CA SER A 90 -0.22 13.49 1.83
C SER A 90 0.22 14.83 2.41
N LEU A 91 0.78 14.84 3.63
CA LEU A 91 1.30 16.04 4.27
C LEU A 91 2.50 16.59 3.50
N LYS A 92 3.42 15.72 3.05
CA LYS A 92 4.55 16.12 2.23
C LYS A 92 4.11 16.83 0.94
N ARG A 93 3.15 16.25 0.20
CA ARG A 93 2.59 16.89 -1.00
C ARG A 93 2.00 18.26 -0.71
N ARG A 94 1.25 18.40 0.39
CA ARG A 94 0.65 19.68 0.79
C ARG A 94 1.70 20.73 1.16
N MET A 95 2.82 20.30 1.75
CA MET A 95 3.93 21.16 2.09
C MET A 95 4.62 21.67 0.82
N ASP A 96 4.91 20.78 -0.14
CA ASP A 96 5.50 21.14 -1.43
C ASP A 96 4.59 22.14 -2.21
N GLU A 97 3.26 21.93 -2.19
CA GLU A 97 2.30 22.84 -2.81
C GLU A 97 2.25 24.22 -2.13
N LEU A 98 2.47 24.28 -0.81
CA LEU A 98 2.48 25.52 -0.05
C LEU A 98 3.77 26.31 -0.31
N GLU A 99 4.90 25.61 -0.32
CA GLU A 99 6.22 26.19 -0.63
C GLU A 99 6.22 26.86 -2.01
N ASN A 100 5.72 26.16 -3.04
CA ASN A 100 5.56 26.71 -4.38
C ASN A 100 4.68 27.98 -4.41
N LYS A 101 3.59 28.00 -3.63
CA LYS A 101 2.72 29.19 -3.55
C LYS A 101 3.42 30.38 -2.91
N CYS A 102 4.24 30.16 -1.88
CA CYS A 102 5.03 31.21 -1.25
C CYS A 102 6.08 31.77 -2.23
N GLU A 103 6.83 30.91 -2.92
CA GLU A 103 7.83 31.35 -3.91
C GLU A 103 7.22 32.24 -4.99
N ARG A 104 6.07 31.87 -5.54
CA ARG A 104 5.37 32.70 -6.53
C ARG A 104 4.88 34.05 -5.98
N MET A 105 4.55 34.09 -4.69
CA MET A 105 4.11 35.33 -4.04
C MET A 105 5.31 36.27 -3.85
N ASP A 106 6.44 35.75 -3.37
CA ASP A 106 7.69 36.49 -3.21
C ASP A 106 8.21 37.04 -4.56
N GLU A 107 8.05 36.27 -5.65
CA GLU A 107 8.37 36.72 -7.01
C GLU A 107 7.45 37.84 -7.53
N LEU A 108 6.18 37.86 -7.12
CA LEU A 108 5.24 38.92 -7.50
C LEU A 108 5.50 40.19 -6.69
N GLU A 109 5.84 40.04 -5.41
CA GLU A 109 6.16 41.15 -4.51
C GLU A 109 7.48 41.82 -4.91
N SER A 110 8.46 41.06 -5.41
CA SER A 110 9.72 41.61 -5.94
C SER A 110 9.60 42.37 -7.27
N LYS A 111 8.43 42.31 -7.94
CA LYS A 111 8.16 43.00 -9.21
C LYS A 111 7.47 44.37 -9.02
N TYR A 112 7.10 44.71 -7.79
CA TYR A 112 6.58 46.02 -7.39
C TYR A 112 7.65 46.83 -6.63
#